data_AF-A0A8J8KH58-F1
#
_entry.id   AF-A0A8J8KH58-F1
#
_cell.length_a   1.000
_cell.length_b   1.000
_cell.length_c   1.000
_cell.angle_alpha   90.00
_cell.angle_beta   90.00
_cell.angle_gamma   90.00
#
_symmetry.space_group_name_H-M   'P 1'
#
loop_
_entity.id
_entity.type
_entity.pdbx_description
1 polymer ?
#
loop_
_entity_poly.entity_id
_entity_poly.type
_entity_poly.pdbx_seq_one_letter_code
_entity_poly.pdbx_strand_id
1 'polypeptide(L)'
;MAFSRDPLDELVVPDGTEAKEVDLVTDGDVLVGGRSTVEFGVRGRNVLAGEAVEFGGAIEAEADCRLDMWCEVAENVLVGQDAYIGERVHVAGEMKVAGDLDIGDDVEIEEGFEANGWIVIRNPMPTIVFLFVYLKHLLLIGEEQTAQRLVSELVDEDEGEEIDADPLVIPKNATVSDDAWRVSTPATIGDDCRLHGNVRAETIAVGAETTIFGSLRARGDVTVGEGTRIHGDLTTRDGDVTIAAGARVLGDVSCAALELGPDAEIDGTIRADGEITMGTTDREPE
;
A
#
# COMPACT_ATOMS: atom_id res chain seq x y z
N MET A 1 -26.57 3.11 1.25
CA MET A 1 -25.92 2.15 0.34
C MET A 1 -24.44 2.37 0.51
N ALA A 2 -23.79 1.63 1.40
CA ALA A 2 -22.34 1.55 1.39
C ALA A 2 -21.98 0.55 0.29
N PHE A 3 -21.21 0.99 -0.69
CA PHE A 3 -20.43 0.05 -1.48
C PHE A 3 -19.31 -0.41 -0.55
N SER A 4 -19.18 -1.72 -0.32
CA SER A 4 -17.91 -2.28 0.12
C SER A 4 -16.92 -2.01 -1.01
N ARG A 5 -16.12 -0.95 -0.87
CA ARG A 5 -14.90 -0.81 -1.68
C ARG A 5 -14.04 -2.02 -1.35
N ASP A 6 -13.46 -2.68 -2.35
CA ASP A 6 -12.39 -3.63 -2.07
C ASP A 6 -11.31 -2.81 -1.36
N PRO A 7 -10.80 -3.21 -0.18
CA PRO A 7 -9.80 -2.40 0.51
C PRO A 7 -8.56 -2.15 -0.35
N LEU A 8 -8.34 -2.97 -1.38
CA LEU A 8 -7.25 -2.87 -2.36
C LEU A 8 -7.65 -2.14 -3.67
N ASP A 9 -8.76 -1.39 -3.69
CA ASP A 9 -9.21 -0.52 -4.80
C ASP A 9 -8.50 0.86 -4.84
N GLU A 10 -7.63 1.16 -3.88
CA GLU A 10 -6.93 2.45 -3.76
C GLU A 10 -5.50 2.25 -3.23
N LEU A 11 -4.56 3.12 -3.63
CA LEU A 11 -3.27 3.26 -2.96
C LEU A 11 -3.43 4.20 -1.78
N VAL A 12 -3.23 3.70 -0.57
CA VAL A 12 -3.27 4.52 0.66
C VAL A 12 -1.90 4.52 1.28
N VAL A 13 -1.28 5.68 1.40
CA VAL A 13 -0.04 5.89 2.14
C VAL A 13 -0.38 6.69 3.39
N PRO A 14 -0.34 6.08 4.59
CA PRO A 14 -0.78 6.73 5.84
C PRO A 14 0.25 7.76 6.31
N ASP A 15 -0.19 8.61 7.23
CA ASP A 15 0.59 9.73 7.76
C ASP A 15 1.97 9.31 8.27
N GLY A 16 2.97 10.18 8.10
CA GLY A 16 4.35 9.96 8.54
C GLY A 16 5.13 8.88 7.77
N THR A 17 4.54 8.24 6.74
CA THR A 17 5.24 7.19 5.97
C THR A 17 6.49 7.74 5.27
N GLU A 18 7.63 7.06 5.47
CA GLU A 18 8.91 7.39 4.84
C GLU A 18 9.29 6.35 3.77
N ALA A 19 9.30 6.75 2.50
CA ALA A 19 9.91 5.98 1.42
C ALA A 19 11.27 6.57 1.07
N LYS A 20 12.33 5.85 1.40
CA LYS A 20 13.73 6.15 1.10
C LYS A 20 14.18 5.27 -0.06
N GLU A 21 15.36 5.55 -0.63
CA GLU A 21 15.89 4.83 -1.82
C GLU A 21 15.95 3.29 -1.66
N VAL A 22 15.98 2.79 -0.42
CA VAL A 22 16.02 1.36 -0.09
C VAL A 22 14.76 0.89 0.64
N ASP A 23 14.26 1.65 1.63
CA ASP A 23 13.22 1.19 2.55
C ASP A 23 11.94 2.04 2.50
N LEU A 24 10.80 1.35 2.53
CA LEU A 24 9.47 1.89 2.77
C LEU A 24 9.05 1.58 4.21
N VAL A 25 9.00 2.62 5.05
CA VAL A 25 8.78 2.54 6.50
C VAL A 25 7.47 3.23 6.86
N THR A 26 6.61 2.53 7.60
CA THR A 26 5.38 3.08 8.19
C THR A 26 5.20 2.56 9.62
N ASP A 27 4.47 3.29 10.45
CA ASP A 27 4.12 2.85 11.82
C ASP A 27 2.93 1.87 11.83
N GLY A 28 2.13 1.86 10.76
CA GLY A 28 0.94 1.04 10.61
C GLY A 28 1.19 -0.37 10.06
N ASP A 29 0.10 -1.06 9.75
CA ASP A 29 0.12 -2.35 9.05
C ASP A 29 0.32 -2.14 7.54
N VAL A 30 1.06 -3.04 6.88
CA VAL A 30 1.32 -2.99 5.43
C VAL A 30 0.51 -4.07 4.72
N LEU A 31 -0.41 -3.65 3.85
CA LEU A 31 -1.28 -4.50 3.05
C LEU A 31 -0.87 -4.41 1.58
N VAL A 32 -0.30 -5.48 1.01
CA VAL A 32 0.11 -5.54 -0.40
C VAL A 32 -0.82 -6.43 -1.21
N GLY A 33 -1.60 -5.81 -2.09
CA GLY A 33 -2.50 -6.50 -3.00
C GLY A 33 -1.74 -7.32 -4.03
N GLY A 34 -2.25 -8.52 -4.32
CA GLY A 34 -1.57 -9.51 -5.17
C GLY A 34 -1.19 -9.04 -6.59
N ARG A 35 -0.19 -9.72 -7.15
CA ARG A 35 0.44 -9.48 -8.46
C ARG A 35 1.13 -8.11 -8.56
N SER A 36 1.68 -7.64 -7.44
CA SER A 36 2.37 -6.36 -7.33
C SER A 36 3.86 -6.55 -7.06
N THR A 37 4.68 -5.60 -7.51
CA THR A 37 6.13 -5.59 -7.25
C THR A 37 6.45 -4.39 -6.35
N VAL A 38 7.11 -4.64 -5.22
CA VAL A 38 7.61 -3.62 -4.28
C VAL A 38 9.12 -3.73 -4.28
N GLU A 39 9.83 -2.84 -4.98
CA GLU A 39 11.29 -2.93 -5.11
C GLU A 39 12.03 -2.47 -3.84
N PHE A 40 11.35 -1.77 -2.93
CA PHE A 40 11.87 -1.41 -1.62
C PHE A 40 11.92 -2.61 -0.65
N GLY A 41 12.77 -2.53 0.36
CA GLY A 41 12.52 -3.19 1.64
C GLY A 41 11.28 -2.59 2.32
N VAL A 42 10.56 -3.39 3.09
CA VAL A 42 9.28 -3.00 3.69
C VAL A 42 9.34 -3.17 5.20
N ARG A 43 9.07 -2.08 5.92
CA ARG A 43 9.02 -2.06 7.39
C ARG A 43 7.68 -1.52 7.89
N GLY A 44 7.05 -2.26 8.79
CA GLY A 44 5.82 -1.86 9.46
C GLY A 44 5.46 -2.75 10.63
N ARG A 45 4.29 -2.52 11.25
CA ARG A 45 3.79 -3.31 12.38
C ARG A 45 3.51 -4.74 11.94
N ASN A 46 2.49 -4.94 11.10
CA ASN A 46 2.25 -6.20 10.40
C ASN A 46 2.58 -6.06 8.92
N VAL A 47 2.98 -7.15 8.26
CA VAL A 47 3.17 -7.18 6.79
C VAL A 47 2.34 -8.31 6.20
N LEU A 48 1.32 -7.96 5.43
CA LEU A 48 0.41 -8.89 4.76
C LEU A 48 0.54 -8.73 3.24
N ALA A 49 1.03 -9.77 2.56
CA ALA A 49 1.15 -9.80 1.10
C ALA A 49 0.18 -10.83 0.50
N GLY A 50 -0.60 -10.42 -0.49
CA GLY A 50 -1.48 -11.30 -1.27
C GLY A 50 -0.72 -12.11 -2.34
N GLU A 51 -1.46 -12.91 -3.10
CA GLU A 51 -0.93 -13.79 -4.17
C GLU A 51 0.07 -13.11 -5.13
N ALA A 52 1.23 -13.73 -5.33
CA ALA A 52 2.26 -13.37 -6.30
C ALA A 52 2.79 -11.94 -6.15
N VAL A 53 3.20 -11.56 -4.94
CA VAL A 53 3.90 -10.30 -4.67
C VAL A 53 5.41 -10.52 -4.69
N GLU A 54 6.14 -9.64 -5.39
CA GLU A 54 7.60 -9.63 -5.47
C GLU A 54 8.15 -8.50 -4.59
N PHE A 55 9.01 -8.83 -3.61
CA PHE A 55 9.72 -7.86 -2.77
C PHE A 55 11.21 -7.80 -3.16
N GLY A 56 11.67 -6.61 -3.55
CA GLY A 56 13.05 -6.35 -3.98
C GLY A 56 14.06 -6.09 -2.87
N GLY A 57 13.59 -5.85 -1.64
CA GLY A 57 14.43 -5.69 -0.44
C GLY A 57 13.95 -6.56 0.72
N ALA A 58 14.51 -6.29 1.91
CA ALA A 58 14.16 -7.02 3.14
C ALA A 58 12.76 -6.69 3.66
N ILE A 59 12.13 -7.63 4.38
CA ILE A 59 10.88 -7.41 5.11
C ILE A 59 11.18 -7.35 6.61
N GLU A 60 10.75 -6.28 7.28
CA GLU A 60 10.84 -6.10 8.73
C GLU A 60 9.43 -5.87 9.33
N ALA A 61 8.84 -6.91 9.91
CA ALA A 61 7.56 -6.82 10.63
C ALA A 61 7.81 -6.76 12.15
N GLU A 62 7.30 -5.74 12.85
CA GLU A 62 7.46 -5.63 14.31
C GLU A 62 6.57 -6.60 15.10
N ALA A 63 5.41 -6.94 14.53
CA ALA A 63 4.52 -8.00 14.99
C ALA A 63 4.52 -9.14 13.96
N ASP A 64 3.46 -9.30 13.18
CA ASP A 64 3.24 -10.51 12.39
C ASP A 64 3.54 -10.32 10.89
N CYS A 65 4.05 -11.37 10.26
CA CYS A 65 4.28 -11.40 8.81
C CYS A 65 3.48 -12.54 8.17
N ARG A 66 2.68 -12.20 7.16
CA ARG A 66 1.83 -13.14 6.42
C ARG A 66 2.02 -12.99 4.92
N LEU A 67 2.67 -13.99 4.31
CA LEU A 67 2.89 -14.05 2.86
C LEU A 67 2.00 -15.13 2.25
N ASP A 68 1.15 -14.73 1.32
CA ASP A 68 0.23 -15.60 0.57
C ASP A 68 0.94 -16.27 -0.62
N MET A 69 0.17 -16.97 -1.46
CA MET A 69 0.67 -17.85 -2.50
C MET A 69 1.68 -17.18 -3.45
N TRP A 70 2.79 -17.84 -3.76
CA TRP A 70 3.81 -17.42 -4.75
C TRP A 70 4.53 -16.07 -4.50
N CYS A 71 4.67 -15.62 -3.25
CA CYS A 71 5.49 -14.44 -2.96
C CYS A 71 7.00 -14.73 -3.10
N GLU A 72 7.78 -13.75 -3.55
CA GLU A 72 9.25 -13.80 -3.64
C GLU A 72 9.86 -12.64 -2.84
N VAL A 73 10.94 -12.89 -2.09
CA VAL A 73 11.66 -11.88 -1.29
C VAL A 73 13.15 -11.94 -1.60
N ALA A 74 13.70 -10.86 -2.14
CA ALA A 74 15.07 -10.81 -2.64
C ALA A 74 16.15 -10.68 -1.55
N GLU A 75 15.79 -10.40 -0.29
CA GLU A 75 16.73 -10.29 0.82
C GLU A 75 16.23 -11.04 2.08
N ASN A 76 16.31 -10.40 3.26
CA ASN A 76 16.04 -11.00 4.56
C ASN A 76 14.55 -10.84 4.96
N VAL A 77 14.07 -11.72 5.83
CA VAL A 77 12.74 -11.59 6.46
C VAL A 77 12.92 -11.62 7.98
N LEU A 78 12.60 -10.50 8.64
CA LEU A 78 12.72 -10.30 10.09
C LEU A 78 11.33 -10.06 10.68
N VAL A 79 10.93 -10.89 11.66
CA VAL A 79 9.58 -10.87 12.24
C VAL A 79 9.66 -10.87 13.77
N GLY A 80 9.04 -9.86 14.40
CA GLY A 80 9.11 -9.60 15.84
C GLY A 80 8.14 -10.41 16.69
N GLN A 81 7.06 -10.93 16.10
CA GLN A 81 6.16 -11.93 16.70
C GLN A 81 6.07 -13.14 15.77
N ASP A 82 4.90 -13.45 15.22
CA ASP A 82 4.64 -14.73 14.55
C ASP A 82 4.70 -14.61 13.02
N ALA A 83 5.22 -15.64 12.36
CA ALA A 83 5.37 -15.67 10.91
C ALA A 83 4.55 -16.81 10.29
N TYR A 84 3.68 -16.48 9.33
CA TYR A 84 2.89 -17.44 8.56
C TYR A 84 3.21 -17.32 7.06
N ILE A 85 3.84 -18.34 6.48
CA ILE A 85 4.32 -18.32 5.08
C ILE A 85 3.77 -19.51 4.26
N GLY A 86 3.00 -19.21 3.21
CA GLY A 86 2.27 -20.18 2.36
C GLY A 86 2.94 -20.63 1.03
N GLU A 87 2.18 -21.23 0.10
CA GLU A 87 2.72 -21.91 -1.10
C GLU A 87 2.96 -21.01 -2.35
N ARG A 88 4.15 -20.80 -2.94
CA ARG A 88 5.50 -21.35 -2.74
C ARG A 88 6.40 -20.13 -2.68
N VAL A 89 7.12 -19.94 -1.57
CA VAL A 89 7.89 -18.71 -1.33
C VAL A 89 9.38 -18.94 -1.50
N HIS A 90 10.13 -17.95 -2.01
CA HIS A 90 11.59 -17.99 -2.02
C HIS A 90 12.18 -16.74 -1.34
N VAL A 91 13.16 -16.94 -0.46
CA VAL A 91 13.82 -15.88 0.33
C VAL A 91 15.33 -15.99 0.11
N ALA A 92 15.94 -15.02 -0.58
CA ALA A 92 17.35 -15.14 -0.98
C ALA A 92 18.38 -14.84 0.14
N GLY A 93 17.93 -14.40 1.32
CA GLY A 93 18.79 -14.11 2.48
C GLY A 93 18.56 -15.02 3.69
N GLU A 94 18.65 -14.44 4.89
CA GLU A 94 18.31 -15.07 6.18
C GLU A 94 16.87 -14.74 6.59
N MET A 95 16.18 -15.70 7.20
CA MET A 95 14.89 -15.49 7.86
C MET A 95 15.03 -15.57 9.39
N LYS A 96 14.53 -14.59 10.14
CA LYS A 96 14.53 -14.59 11.62
C LYS A 96 13.16 -14.27 12.19
N VAL A 97 12.69 -15.12 13.10
CA VAL A 97 11.38 -15.00 13.78
C VAL A 97 11.56 -15.06 15.29
N ALA A 98 11.02 -14.07 16.00
CA ALA A 98 11.10 -14.02 17.46
C ALA A 98 10.00 -14.83 18.17
N GLY A 99 8.83 -15.01 17.53
CA GLY A 99 7.74 -15.87 17.97
C GLY A 99 7.73 -17.24 17.27
N ASP A 100 6.52 -17.75 17.04
CA ASP A 100 6.24 -19.02 16.38
C ASP A 100 6.33 -18.86 14.84
N LEU A 101 6.74 -19.93 14.14
CA LEU A 101 6.91 -19.97 12.68
C LEU A 101 6.10 -21.11 12.08
N ASP A 102 5.13 -20.79 11.22
CA ASP A 102 4.30 -21.75 10.47
C ASP A 102 4.58 -21.58 8.97
N ILE A 103 5.05 -22.67 8.32
CA ILE A 103 5.71 -22.58 7.01
C ILE A 103 5.42 -23.80 6.10
N GLY A 104 5.08 -23.54 4.83
CA GLY A 104 5.01 -24.53 3.74
C GLY A 104 4.07 -24.12 2.59
N ASP A 105 4.25 -24.55 1.34
CA ASP A 105 5.31 -25.35 0.67
C ASP A 105 5.54 -24.79 -0.74
N ASP A 106 6.65 -24.92 -1.44
CA ASP A 106 7.83 -25.76 -1.24
C ASP A 106 9.00 -24.86 -0.83
N VAL A 107 8.74 -23.96 0.14
CA VAL A 107 9.53 -22.75 0.49
C VAL A 107 11.04 -22.99 0.47
N GLU A 108 11.81 -22.09 -0.16
CA GLU A 108 13.27 -22.20 -0.25
C GLU A 108 13.96 -20.89 0.22
N ILE A 109 14.90 -21.03 1.16
CA ILE A 109 15.57 -19.93 1.88
C ILE A 109 17.08 -20.16 1.78
N GLU A 110 17.86 -19.21 1.25
CA GLU A 110 19.23 -19.51 0.83
C GLU A 110 20.28 -19.54 1.95
N GLU A 111 20.36 -18.51 2.80
CA GLU A 111 21.44 -18.43 3.80
C GLU A 111 21.10 -19.17 5.11
N GLY A 112 19.82 -19.16 5.50
CA GLY A 112 19.31 -19.95 6.62
C GLY A 112 18.05 -19.36 7.27
N PHE A 113 17.52 -20.06 8.27
CA PHE A 113 16.42 -19.56 9.09
C PHE A 113 16.62 -19.83 10.59
N GLU A 114 16.16 -18.90 11.42
CA GLU A 114 16.16 -18.98 12.89
C GLU A 114 14.77 -18.60 13.43
N ALA A 115 14.22 -19.41 14.33
CA ALA A 115 12.99 -19.09 15.05
C ALA A 115 13.15 -19.42 16.54
N ASN A 116 12.67 -18.55 17.42
CA ASN A 116 12.76 -18.72 18.87
C ASN A 116 11.55 -19.46 19.48
N GLY A 117 10.40 -19.44 18.80
CA GLY A 117 9.19 -20.18 19.17
C GLY A 117 9.10 -21.58 18.55
N TRP A 118 7.88 -22.06 18.38
CA TRP A 118 7.56 -23.34 17.75
C TRP A 118 7.66 -23.24 16.23
N ILE A 119 8.46 -24.11 15.63
CA ILE A 119 8.53 -24.26 14.18
C ILE A 119 7.56 -25.36 13.74
N VAL A 120 6.60 -24.99 12.89
CA VAL A 120 5.55 -25.85 12.37
C VAL A 120 5.68 -25.90 10.85
N ILE A 121 6.37 -26.93 10.33
CA ILE A 121 6.50 -27.17 8.89
C ILE A 121 5.37 -28.09 8.44
N ARG A 122 4.52 -27.65 7.49
CA ARG A 122 3.33 -28.40 7.07
C ARG A 122 3.12 -28.34 5.57
N ASN A 123 2.63 -29.45 5.02
CA ASN A 123 2.01 -29.51 3.69
C ASN A 123 0.49 -29.67 3.82
N PRO A 124 -0.26 -28.59 4.14
CA PRO A 124 -1.70 -28.66 4.30
C PRO A 124 -2.38 -28.69 2.92
N MET A 125 -3.25 -29.68 2.70
CA MET A 125 -4.21 -29.63 1.59
C MET A 125 -4.94 -28.28 1.60
N PRO A 126 -4.91 -27.47 0.53
CA PRO A 126 -5.38 -26.08 0.57
C PRO A 126 -6.79 -25.95 1.16
N THR A 127 -6.98 -24.99 2.07
CA THR A 127 -8.23 -24.84 2.84
C THR A 127 -9.47 -24.75 1.96
N ILE A 128 -9.34 -24.15 0.77
CA ILE A 128 -10.39 -24.09 -0.25
C ILE A 128 -10.86 -25.49 -0.69
N VAL A 129 -9.96 -26.48 -0.80
CA VAL A 129 -10.28 -27.88 -1.13
C VAL A 129 -11.01 -28.56 0.02
N PHE A 130 -10.58 -28.31 1.26
CA PHE A 130 -11.29 -28.80 2.45
C PHE A 130 -12.71 -28.22 2.52
N LEU A 131 -12.85 -26.90 2.31
CA LEU A 131 -14.14 -26.21 2.23
C LEU A 131 -15.04 -26.79 1.13
N PHE A 132 -14.52 -27.01 -0.09
CA PHE A 132 -15.28 -27.65 -1.16
C PHE A 132 -15.70 -29.08 -0.82
N VAL A 133 -14.85 -29.88 -0.17
CA VAL A 133 -15.19 -31.23 0.28
C VAL A 133 -16.26 -31.19 1.36
N TYR A 134 -16.18 -30.25 2.30
CA TYR A 134 -17.13 -30.09 3.40
C TYR A 134 -18.49 -29.54 2.95
N LEU A 135 -18.51 -28.49 2.12
CA LEU A 135 -19.74 -28.00 1.47
C LEU A 135 -20.40 -29.08 0.61
N LYS A 136 -19.63 -29.84 -0.16
CA LYS A 136 -20.14 -31.00 -0.92
C LYS A 136 -20.72 -32.07 0.00
N HIS A 137 -20.15 -32.29 1.17
CA HIS A 137 -20.67 -33.23 2.18
C HIS A 137 -22.01 -32.74 2.75
N LEU A 138 -22.11 -31.48 3.15
CA LEU A 138 -23.36 -30.86 3.62
C LEU A 138 -24.46 -30.92 2.55
N LEU A 139 -24.15 -30.58 1.30
CA LEU A 139 -25.10 -30.66 0.18
C LEU A 139 -25.52 -32.10 -0.16
N LEU A 140 -24.61 -33.09 -0.05
CA LEU A 140 -24.93 -34.51 -0.22
C LEU A 140 -25.86 -35.06 0.88
N ILE A 141 -25.79 -34.49 2.08
CA ILE A 141 -26.62 -34.88 3.24
C ILE A 141 -27.93 -34.05 3.30
N GLY A 142 -28.03 -32.97 2.52
CA GLY A 142 -29.20 -32.09 2.44
C GLY A 142 -29.21 -30.94 3.45
N GLU A 143 -28.07 -30.64 4.10
CA GLU A 143 -27.92 -29.53 5.04
C GLU A 143 -27.64 -28.19 4.34
N GLU A 144 -28.52 -27.81 3.40
CA GLU A 144 -28.38 -26.57 2.61
C GLU A 144 -28.32 -25.30 3.49
N GLN A 145 -29.02 -25.29 4.63
CA GLN A 145 -28.99 -24.17 5.59
C GLN A 145 -27.69 -24.08 6.40
N THR A 146 -26.99 -25.20 6.60
CA THR A 146 -25.66 -25.20 7.24
C THR A 146 -24.61 -24.75 6.23
N ALA A 147 -24.71 -25.23 4.97
CA ALA A 147 -23.84 -24.81 3.89
C ALA A 147 -23.98 -23.29 3.59
N GLN A 148 -25.19 -22.75 3.57
CA GLN A 148 -25.42 -21.31 3.35
C GLN A 148 -24.86 -20.45 4.49
N ARG A 149 -25.00 -20.88 5.76
CA ARG A 149 -24.43 -20.15 6.90
C ARG A 149 -22.90 -20.18 6.93
N LEU A 150 -22.29 -21.33 6.63
CA LEU A 150 -20.84 -21.43 6.50
C LEU A 150 -20.31 -20.51 5.38
N VAL A 151 -21.05 -20.39 4.27
CA VAL A 151 -20.68 -19.46 3.20
C VAL A 151 -20.86 -18.00 3.62
N SER A 152 -21.90 -17.62 4.36
CA SER A 152 -22.04 -16.23 4.84
C SER A 152 -21.02 -15.88 5.91
N GLU A 153 -20.80 -16.75 6.89
CA GLU A 153 -19.82 -16.52 7.97
C GLU A 153 -18.41 -16.28 7.39
N LEU A 154 -18.00 -17.03 6.34
CA LEU A 154 -16.73 -16.82 5.63
C LEU A 154 -16.65 -15.56 4.75
N VAL A 155 -17.72 -14.78 4.61
CA VAL A 155 -17.75 -13.52 3.83
C VAL A 155 -17.97 -12.31 4.75
N ASP A 156 -18.39 -12.54 6.00
CA ASP A 156 -18.77 -11.51 6.98
C ASP A 156 -17.72 -11.36 8.12
N GLU A 157 -16.50 -11.89 7.96
CA GLU A 157 -15.39 -11.78 8.93
C GLU A 157 -14.60 -10.45 8.78
N ASP A 158 -15.14 -9.35 9.33
CA ASP A 158 -14.46 -8.04 9.48
C ASP A 158 -14.77 -7.40 10.85
N GLU A 159 -14.32 -8.02 11.95
CA GLU A 159 -14.29 -7.40 13.29
C GLU A 159 -13.01 -7.79 14.05
N GLY A 160 -11.94 -6.99 13.94
CA GLY A 160 -10.65 -7.25 14.59
C GLY A 160 -9.80 -6.00 14.82
N GLU A 161 -9.73 -5.57 16.09
CA GLU A 161 -8.88 -4.51 16.68
C GLU A 161 -8.93 -3.09 16.07
N GLU A 162 -9.25 -2.10 16.92
CA GLU A 162 -9.01 -0.68 16.60
C GLU A 162 -7.50 -0.43 16.58
N ILE A 163 -6.91 -0.37 15.39
CA ILE A 163 -5.52 0.04 15.18
C ILE A 163 -5.49 1.57 15.25
N ASP A 164 -4.66 2.14 16.13
CA ASP A 164 -4.50 3.61 16.30
C ASP A 164 -3.78 4.30 15.11
N ALA A 165 -3.47 3.57 14.03
CA ALA A 165 -2.77 4.06 12.83
C ALA A 165 -3.37 3.43 11.57
N ASP A 166 -3.60 4.26 10.54
CA ASP A 166 -4.10 3.79 9.24
C ASP A 166 -3.06 2.88 8.53
N PRO A 167 -3.50 1.86 7.78
CA PRO A 167 -2.60 0.95 7.09
C PRO A 167 -2.02 1.55 5.80
N LEU A 168 -0.79 1.15 5.47
CA LEU A 168 -0.20 1.31 4.14
C LEU A 168 -0.82 0.28 3.20
N VAL A 169 -1.62 0.73 2.24
CA VAL A 169 -2.32 -0.13 1.28
C VAL A 169 -1.74 0.04 -0.11
N ILE A 170 -1.06 -1.00 -0.60
CA ILE A 170 -0.60 -1.10 -1.98
C ILE A 170 -1.66 -1.91 -2.76
N PRO A 171 -2.31 -1.36 -3.79
CA PRO A 171 -3.41 -2.01 -4.49
C PRO A 171 -2.91 -3.13 -5.42
N LYS A 172 -3.83 -3.98 -5.88
CA LYS A 172 -3.51 -5.11 -6.78
C LYS A 172 -2.89 -4.64 -8.10
N ASN A 173 -1.87 -5.34 -8.59
CA ASN A 173 -1.11 -5.00 -9.81
C ASN A 173 -0.36 -3.66 -9.75
N ALA A 174 0.11 -3.26 -8.57
CA ALA A 174 0.95 -2.08 -8.39
C ALA A 174 2.44 -2.36 -8.71
N THR A 175 3.18 -1.30 -9.01
CA THR A 175 4.65 -1.32 -8.99
C THR A 175 5.12 -0.15 -8.13
N VAL A 176 5.87 -0.42 -7.07
CA VAL A 176 6.26 0.58 -6.05
C VAL A 176 7.78 0.53 -5.87
N SER A 177 8.48 1.61 -6.27
CA SER A 177 9.93 1.73 -6.16
C SER A 177 10.43 3.18 -6.09
N ASP A 178 11.72 3.36 -5.77
CA ASP A 178 12.42 4.66 -5.68
C ASP A 178 12.29 5.48 -6.99
N ASP A 179 12.21 4.80 -8.13
CA ASP A 179 11.95 5.43 -9.42
C ASP A 179 10.47 5.84 -9.60
N ALA A 180 9.53 4.99 -9.18
CA ALA A 180 8.11 5.18 -9.49
C ALA A 180 7.15 4.34 -8.65
N TRP A 181 6.07 5.01 -8.22
CA TRP A 181 4.87 4.38 -7.70
C TRP A 181 3.83 4.37 -8.82
N ARG A 182 3.41 3.20 -9.30
CA ARG A 182 2.50 3.04 -10.44
C ARG A 182 1.31 2.19 -10.03
N VAL A 183 0.13 2.78 -10.05
CA VAL A 183 -1.14 2.13 -9.76
C VAL A 183 -2.17 2.47 -10.83
N SER A 184 -3.15 1.59 -11.03
CA SER A 184 -4.29 1.84 -11.95
C SER A 184 -5.48 2.51 -11.27
N THR A 185 -5.46 2.56 -9.95
CA THR A 185 -6.48 3.06 -9.02
C THR A 185 -6.23 4.53 -8.65
N PRO A 186 -7.12 5.18 -7.87
CA PRO A 186 -6.77 6.35 -7.08
C PRO A 186 -5.56 6.13 -6.17
N ALA A 187 -4.92 7.22 -5.76
CA ALA A 187 -3.89 7.25 -4.74
C ALA A 187 -4.16 8.40 -3.75
N THR A 188 -4.16 8.08 -2.47
CA THR A 188 -4.21 9.02 -1.35
C THR A 188 -2.92 8.86 -0.55
N ILE A 189 -2.20 9.96 -0.37
CA ILE A 189 -1.01 10.08 0.47
C ILE A 189 -1.37 11.01 1.63
N GLY A 190 -1.12 10.59 2.85
CA GLY A 190 -1.42 11.30 4.08
C GLY A 190 -0.53 12.51 4.34
N ASP A 191 -0.61 12.98 5.59
CA ASP A 191 0.14 14.11 6.12
C ASP A 191 1.56 13.69 6.54
N ASP A 192 2.49 14.65 6.67
CA ASP A 192 3.87 14.45 7.15
C ASP A 192 4.71 13.37 6.42
N CYS A 193 4.28 12.92 5.24
CA CYS A 193 4.91 11.83 4.50
C CYS A 193 6.21 12.29 3.81
N ARG A 194 7.18 11.38 3.66
CA ARG A 194 8.43 11.63 2.95
C ARG A 194 8.68 10.57 1.88
N LEU A 195 8.19 10.80 0.66
CA LEU A 195 8.18 9.79 -0.40
C LEU A 195 9.21 10.04 -1.50
N HIS A 196 9.98 9.02 -1.85
CA HIS A 196 10.77 8.96 -3.07
C HIS A 196 9.99 8.36 -4.23
N GLY A 197 10.26 8.86 -5.44
CA GLY A 197 9.76 8.30 -6.69
C GLY A 197 8.57 9.01 -7.31
N ASN A 198 8.35 8.70 -8.58
CA ASN A 198 7.33 9.35 -9.42
C ASN A 198 5.97 8.67 -9.28
N VAL A 199 5.01 9.31 -8.61
CA VAL A 199 3.66 8.77 -8.37
C VAL A 199 2.79 8.87 -9.63
N ARG A 200 2.17 7.74 -10.02
CA ARG A 200 1.28 7.62 -11.17
C ARG A 200 0.03 6.84 -10.80
N ALA A 201 -1.12 7.48 -10.89
CA ALA A 201 -2.41 6.95 -10.45
C ALA A 201 -3.55 7.40 -11.38
N GLU A 202 -4.79 7.02 -11.06
CA GLU A 202 -6.00 7.57 -11.68
C GLU A 202 -6.20 9.03 -11.25
N THR A 203 -6.29 9.26 -9.95
CA THR A 203 -6.28 10.57 -9.26
C THR A 203 -5.22 10.52 -8.16
N ILE A 204 -4.69 11.67 -7.74
CA ILE A 204 -3.72 11.73 -6.63
C ILE A 204 -4.18 12.78 -5.61
N ALA A 205 -4.42 12.38 -4.37
CA ALA A 205 -4.52 13.28 -3.23
C ALA A 205 -3.24 13.20 -2.40
N VAL A 206 -2.67 14.34 -2.03
CA VAL A 206 -1.52 14.44 -1.13
C VAL A 206 -1.91 15.32 0.06
N GLY A 207 -1.65 14.85 1.27
CA GLY A 207 -1.87 15.56 2.53
C GLY A 207 -0.97 16.78 2.73
N ALA A 208 -1.03 17.34 3.94
CA ALA A 208 -0.26 18.48 4.41
C ALA A 208 1.17 18.11 4.86
N GLU A 209 2.06 19.09 4.89
CA GLU A 209 3.47 19.04 5.33
C GLU A 209 4.36 17.97 4.65
N THR A 210 3.80 17.21 3.71
CA THR A 210 4.41 16.10 2.97
C THR A 210 5.50 16.57 2.00
N THR A 211 6.52 15.74 1.77
CA THR A 211 7.58 16.00 0.79
C THR A 211 7.73 14.83 -0.19
N ILE A 212 7.52 15.11 -1.47
CA ILE A 212 7.65 14.12 -2.57
C ILE A 212 8.89 14.45 -3.41
N PHE A 213 9.83 13.51 -3.46
CA PHE A 213 11.06 13.54 -4.25
C PHE A 213 10.85 12.91 -5.63
N GLY A 214 9.88 13.44 -6.37
CA GLY A 214 9.48 12.95 -7.68
C GLY A 214 8.37 13.78 -8.31
N SER A 215 7.98 13.41 -9.53
CA SER A 215 6.86 14.02 -10.26
C SER A 215 5.55 13.29 -9.99
N LEU A 216 4.44 14.04 -9.92
CA LEU A 216 3.08 13.52 -9.82
C LEU A 216 2.43 13.43 -11.21
N ARG A 217 1.82 12.30 -11.53
CA ARG A 217 1.10 12.12 -12.79
C ARG A 217 -0.22 11.37 -12.67
N ALA A 218 -1.32 12.10 -12.63
CA ALA A 218 -2.67 11.53 -12.64
C ALA A 218 -3.27 11.43 -14.06
N ARG A 219 -4.40 10.73 -14.18
CA ARG A 219 -5.27 10.78 -15.36
C ARG A 219 -6.32 11.87 -15.17
N GLY A 220 -7.05 11.80 -14.07
CA GLY A 220 -7.93 12.85 -13.55
C GLY A 220 -7.16 13.79 -12.61
N ASP A 221 -7.83 14.19 -11.54
CA ASP A 221 -7.45 15.33 -10.71
C ASP A 221 -6.26 15.05 -9.78
N VAL A 222 -5.58 16.13 -9.38
CA VAL A 222 -4.53 16.11 -8.34
C VAL A 222 -4.79 17.18 -7.29
N THR A 223 -4.82 16.80 -6.02
CA THR A 223 -4.82 17.73 -4.89
C THR A 223 -3.51 17.64 -4.11
N VAL A 224 -2.98 18.80 -3.70
CA VAL A 224 -1.75 18.92 -2.91
C VAL A 224 -2.07 19.73 -1.66
N GLY A 225 -1.93 19.14 -0.48
CA GLY A 225 -2.24 19.73 0.82
C GLY A 225 -1.31 20.85 1.27
N GLU A 226 -1.62 21.46 2.40
CA GLU A 226 -0.97 22.70 2.87
C GLU A 226 0.52 22.47 3.23
N GLY A 227 1.39 23.41 2.88
CA GLY A 227 2.84 23.33 3.17
C GLY A 227 3.62 22.24 2.42
N THR A 228 2.95 21.38 1.66
CA THR A 228 3.54 20.22 0.96
C THR A 228 4.50 20.63 -0.16
N ARG A 229 5.57 19.86 -0.34
CA ARG A 229 6.66 20.13 -1.30
C ARG A 229 6.79 19.03 -2.35
N ILE A 230 6.56 19.37 -3.62
CA ILE A 230 6.73 18.48 -4.76
C ILE A 230 8.00 18.89 -5.53
N HIS A 231 9.02 18.03 -5.55
CA HIS A 231 10.30 18.33 -6.21
C HIS A 231 10.25 18.19 -7.74
N GLY A 232 9.35 17.35 -8.26
CA GLY A 232 9.19 17.14 -9.69
C GLY A 232 8.05 17.95 -10.31
N ASP A 233 7.67 17.54 -11.52
CA ASP A 233 6.55 18.11 -12.27
C ASP A 233 5.20 17.57 -11.75
N LEU A 234 4.13 18.33 -11.94
CA LEU A 234 2.75 17.91 -11.69
C LEU A 234 2.00 17.89 -13.02
N THR A 235 1.52 16.72 -13.47
CA THR A 235 0.84 16.57 -14.76
C THR A 235 -0.44 15.74 -14.63
N THR A 236 -1.60 16.32 -14.94
CA THR A 236 -2.83 15.56 -15.21
C THR A 236 -2.95 15.25 -16.71
N ARG A 237 -3.89 14.40 -17.10
CA ARG A 237 -4.25 14.24 -18.53
C ARG A 237 -5.49 15.05 -18.89
N ASP A 238 -6.57 14.82 -18.15
CA ASP A 238 -7.91 15.36 -18.43
C ASP A 238 -8.55 15.98 -17.16
N GLY A 239 -7.79 16.13 -16.07
CA GLY A 239 -8.27 16.60 -14.76
C GLY A 239 -7.66 17.91 -14.27
N ASP A 240 -8.23 18.42 -13.20
CA ASP A 240 -7.88 19.69 -12.58
C ASP A 240 -6.80 19.52 -11.50
N VAL A 241 -6.15 20.62 -11.12
CA VAL A 241 -5.10 20.63 -10.10
C VAL A 241 -5.42 21.67 -9.04
N THR A 242 -5.47 21.24 -7.78
CA THR A 242 -5.62 22.13 -6.63
C THR A 242 -4.38 22.04 -5.75
N ILE A 243 -3.70 23.17 -5.56
CA ILE A 243 -2.52 23.30 -4.69
C ILE A 243 -2.91 24.19 -3.52
N ALA A 244 -2.92 23.64 -2.31
CA ALA A 244 -3.38 24.33 -1.11
C ALA A 244 -2.37 25.37 -0.58
N ALA A 245 -2.71 26.03 0.53
CA ALA A 245 -1.95 27.15 1.06
C ALA A 245 -0.49 26.80 1.40
N GLY A 246 0.45 27.68 1.05
CA GLY A 246 1.88 27.52 1.36
C GLY A 246 2.58 26.31 0.71
N ALA A 247 1.90 25.52 -0.11
CA ALA A 247 2.48 24.38 -0.82
C ALA A 247 3.38 24.85 -1.98
N ARG A 248 4.42 24.07 -2.30
CA ARG A 248 5.42 24.43 -3.32
C ARG A 248 5.70 23.30 -4.31
N VAL A 249 5.57 23.59 -5.60
CA VAL A 249 5.95 22.71 -6.70
C VAL A 249 7.19 23.28 -7.40
N LEU A 250 8.28 22.51 -7.43
CA LEU A 250 9.56 22.93 -8.01
C LEU A 250 9.60 22.74 -9.54
N GLY A 251 8.82 21.78 -10.08
CA GLY A 251 8.75 21.47 -11.51
C GLY A 251 7.68 22.24 -12.29
N ASP A 252 7.47 21.83 -13.54
CA ASP A 252 6.38 22.33 -14.39
C ASP A 252 5.01 21.81 -13.90
N VAL A 253 3.94 22.61 -14.06
CA VAL A 253 2.56 22.20 -13.80
C VAL A 253 1.76 22.18 -15.10
N SER A 254 1.12 21.06 -15.42
CA SER A 254 0.33 20.87 -16.66
C SER A 254 -1.02 20.23 -16.37
N CYS A 255 -2.12 20.92 -16.68
CA CYS A 255 -3.47 20.49 -16.27
C CYS A 255 -4.62 21.08 -17.12
N ALA A 256 -5.85 20.65 -16.84
CA ALA A 256 -7.06 21.28 -17.39
C ALA A 256 -7.29 22.66 -16.74
N ALA A 257 -7.78 22.74 -15.52
CA ALA A 257 -7.79 23.96 -14.70
C ALA A 257 -6.79 23.87 -13.52
N LEU A 258 -6.39 25.04 -13.00
CA LEU A 258 -5.48 25.18 -11.86
C LEU A 258 -6.09 26.09 -10.78
N GLU A 259 -6.18 25.59 -9.56
CA GLU A 259 -6.47 26.38 -8.36
C GLU A 259 -5.25 26.43 -7.45
N LEU A 260 -4.83 27.65 -7.10
CA LEU A 260 -3.71 27.95 -6.22
C LEU A 260 -4.23 28.59 -4.93
N GLY A 261 -3.91 28.01 -3.78
CA GLY A 261 -4.15 28.58 -2.47
C GLY A 261 -3.27 29.81 -2.18
N PRO A 262 -3.55 30.54 -1.09
CA PRO A 262 -2.72 31.66 -0.67
C PRO A 262 -1.29 31.19 -0.36
N ASP A 263 -0.32 32.01 -0.76
CA ASP A 263 1.12 31.76 -0.58
C ASP A 263 1.65 30.45 -1.19
N ALA A 264 0.89 29.81 -2.10
CA ALA A 264 1.34 28.66 -2.89
C ALA A 264 2.34 29.09 -3.98
N GLU A 265 3.40 28.31 -4.18
CA GLU A 265 4.50 28.61 -5.09
C GLU A 265 4.67 27.53 -6.18
N ILE A 266 4.85 27.97 -7.43
CA ILE A 266 5.30 27.11 -8.55
C ILE A 266 6.57 27.75 -9.13
N ASP A 267 7.70 27.04 -9.07
CA ASP A 267 8.97 27.52 -9.61
C ASP A 267 9.11 27.30 -11.13
N GLY A 268 8.42 26.29 -11.66
CA GLY A 268 8.45 25.91 -13.07
C GLY A 268 7.40 26.62 -13.96
N THR A 269 7.16 26.05 -15.14
CA THR A 269 6.22 26.57 -16.13
C THR A 269 4.81 26.05 -15.85
N ILE A 270 3.83 26.96 -15.76
CA ILE A 270 2.41 26.62 -15.69
C ILE A 270 1.83 26.50 -17.11
N ARG A 271 1.10 25.41 -17.37
CA ARG A 271 0.30 25.17 -18.59
C ARG A 271 -1.08 24.65 -18.20
N ALA A 272 -2.07 25.53 -18.16
CA ALA A 272 -3.48 25.15 -18.01
C ALA A 272 -4.21 25.40 -19.35
N ASP A 273 -5.04 24.45 -19.77
CA ASP A 273 -5.91 24.61 -20.95
C ASP A 273 -7.19 25.41 -20.65
N GLY A 274 -7.57 25.49 -19.37
CA GLY A 274 -8.77 26.13 -18.82
C GLY A 274 -8.48 27.35 -17.94
N GLU A 275 -9.22 27.47 -16.84
CA GLU A 275 -9.13 28.60 -15.91
C GLU A 275 -7.97 28.42 -14.91
N ILE A 276 -7.36 29.54 -14.49
CA ILE A 276 -6.37 29.59 -13.41
C ILE A 276 -6.91 30.54 -12.34
N THR A 277 -7.18 29.98 -11.15
CA THR A 277 -7.68 30.72 -9.98
C THR A 277 -6.57 30.82 -8.93
N MET A 278 -6.44 31.99 -8.31
CA MET A 278 -5.49 32.24 -7.21
C MET A 278 -6.26 32.78 -6.00
N GLY A 279 -6.26 32.03 -4.91
CA GLY A 279 -6.77 32.42 -3.61
C GLY A 279 -5.91 33.52 -3.00
N THR A 280 -6.53 34.63 -2.62
CA THR A 280 -5.86 35.71 -1.88
C THR A 280 -6.10 35.56 -0.39
N THR A 281 -5.06 35.66 0.41
CA THR A 281 -5.18 35.77 1.88
C THR A 281 -6.01 37.01 2.22
N ASP A 282 -7.09 36.84 2.97
CA ASP A 282 -7.91 37.96 3.43
C ASP A 282 -7.05 38.89 4.30
N ARG A 283 -7.02 40.18 3.94
CA ARG A 283 -6.39 41.19 4.80
C ARG A 283 -7.22 41.34 6.07
N GLU A 284 -6.67 40.92 7.21
CA GLU A 284 -7.17 41.34 8.51
C GLU A 284 -7.23 42.89 8.56
N PRO A 285 -8.40 43.48 8.84
CA PRO A 285 -8.51 44.93 9.00
C PRO A 285 -7.94 45.37 10.35
N GLU A 286 -7.07 46.40 10.33
CA GLU A 286 -6.47 47.05 11.50
C GLU A 286 -7.48 47.67 12.49
#